data_AF-A0A811Z8J6-F1
#
_entry.id   AF-A0A811Z8J6-F1
#
_cell.length_a   1.000
_cell.length_b   1.000
_cell.length_c   1.000
_cell.angle_alpha   90.00
_cell.angle_beta   90.00
_cell.angle_gamma   90.00
#
_symmetry.space_group_name_H-M   'P 1'
#
loop_
_entity.id
_entity.type
_entity.pdbx_description
1 polymer ?
#
loop_
_entity_poly.entity_id
_entity_poly.type
_entity_poly.pdbx_seq_one_letter_code
_entity_poly.pdbx_strand_id
1 'polypeptide(L)' 'MSSGARPPTSQHSLHSGVSMLNIFLKSHHGQQERPEFIPFPWGDGNQTLFHNSHVSPLPTGYEDE' A
#
# COMPACT_ATOMS: atom_id res chain seq x y z
N MET A 1 -29.72 -10.26 -41.35
CA MET A 1 -28.55 -9.73 -40.62
C MET A 1 -29.08 -9.16 -39.31
N SER A 2 -29.04 -9.91 -38.20
CA SER A 2 -29.52 -9.42 -36.90
C SER A 2 -28.32 -9.21 -35.99
N SER A 3 -28.05 -7.94 -35.67
CA SER A 3 -26.96 -7.53 -34.79
C SER A 3 -27.35 -7.84 -33.35
N GLY A 4 -26.76 -8.90 -32.78
CA GLY A 4 -26.89 -9.23 -31.37
C GLY A 4 -26.08 -8.25 -30.52
N ALA A 5 -26.74 -7.31 -29.86
CA ALA A 5 -26.13 -6.43 -28.87
C ALA A 5 -25.61 -7.26 -27.69
N ARG A 6 -24.32 -7.16 -27.37
CA ARG A 6 -23.73 -7.76 -26.17
C ARG A 6 -24.28 -7.06 -24.92
N PRO A 7 -24.67 -7.81 -23.86
CA PRO A 7 -25.13 -7.20 -22.62
C PRO A 7 -23.98 -6.46 -21.92
N PRO A 8 -24.23 -5.30 -21.30
CA PRO A 8 -23.20 -4.55 -20.59
C PRO A 8 -22.74 -5.34 -19.35
N THR A 9 -21.44 -5.62 -19.28
CA THR A 9 -20.79 -6.33 -18.18
C THR A 9 -20.80 -5.49 -16.90
N SER A 10 -21.92 -5.47 -16.18
CA SER A 10 -22.03 -4.88 -14.83
C SER A 10 -21.34 -5.71 -13.73
N GLN A 11 -20.51 -6.70 -14.08
CA GLN A 11 -19.81 -7.55 -13.11
C GLN A 11 -18.50 -6.95 -12.59
N HIS A 12 -18.01 -5.84 -13.18
CA HIS A 12 -16.76 -5.21 -12.78
C HIS A 12 -16.88 -4.33 -11.52
N SER A 13 -18.09 -3.84 -11.21
CA SER A 13 -18.30 -2.91 -10.07
C SER A 13 -18.31 -3.64 -8.71
N LEU A 14 -18.89 -4.83 -8.64
CA LEU A 14 -19.02 -5.59 -7.39
C LEU A 14 -17.70 -6.23 -6.92
N HIS A 15 -16.80 -6.56 -7.85
CA HIS A 15 -15.49 -7.13 -7.52
C HIS A 15 -14.55 -6.14 -6.83
N SER A 16 -14.61 -4.86 -7.20
CA SER A 16 -13.79 -3.82 -6.58
C SER A 16 -14.10 -3.70 -5.09
N GLY A 17 -15.38 -3.62 -4.72
CA GLY A 17 -15.81 -3.49 -3.33
C GLY A 17 -15.43 -4.70 -2.45
N VAL A 18 -15.64 -5.92 -2.95
CA VAL A 18 -15.27 -7.14 -2.20
C VAL A 18 -13.74 -7.25 -2.02
N SER A 19 -12.97 -6.86 -3.04
CA SER A 19 -11.49 -6.86 -2.95
C SER A 19 -10.97 -5.86 -1.93
N MET A 20 -11.52 -4.63 -1.93
CA MET A 20 -11.16 -3.57 -0.99
C MET A 20 -11.55 -3.94 0.45
N LEU A 21 -12.74 -4.51 0.65
CA LEU A 21 -13.18 -5.03 1.95
C LEU A 21 -12.25 -6.15 2.48
N ASN A 22 -11.85 -7.08 1.61
CA ASN A 22 -10.91 -8.15 1.98
C ASN A 22 -9.53 -7.60 2.42
N ILE A 23 -9.01 -6.57 1.75
CA ILE A 23 -7.75 -5.92 2.17
C ILE A 23 -7.93 -5.21 3.51
N PHE A 24 -9.03 -4.47 3.69
CA PHE A 24 -9.35 -3.77 4.93
C PHE A 24 -9.40 -4.73 6.12
N LEU A 25 -10.17 -5.83 6.00
CA LEU A 25 -10.26 -6.84 7.06
C LEU A 25 -8.89 -7.48 7.36
N LYS A 26 -8.10 -7.79 6.33
CA LYS A 26 -6.74 -8.37 6.53
C LYS A 26 -5.78 -7.39 7.22
N SER A 27 -5.88 -6.08 6.94
CA SER A 27 -5.04 -5.07 7.58
C SER A 27 -5.28 -4.92 9.09
N HIS A 28 -6.48 -5.25 9.58
CA HIS A 28 -6.81 -5.20 11.01
C HIS A 28 -6.29 -6.39 11.82
N HIS A 29 -5.90 -7.50 11.16
CA HIS A 29 -5.55 -8.76 11.83
C HIS A 29 -4.07 -9.18 11.69
N GLY A 30 -3.26 -8.46 10.91
CA GLY A 30 -1.88 -8.84 10.62
C GLY A 30 -0.86 -8.06 11.44
N GLN A 31 -0.28 -8.68 12.47
CA GLN A 31 1.06 -8.29 12.94
C GLN A 31 2.06 -8.79 11.90
N GLN A 32 2.42 -7.93 10.96
CA GLN A 32 3.49 -8.24 10.00
C GLN A 32 4.81 -8.09 10.75
N GLU A 33 5.58 -9.17 10.82
CA GLU A 33 6.90 -9.16 11.43
C GLU A 33 7.75 -8.08 10.75
N ARG A 34 8.33 -7.17 11.54
CA ARG A 34 9.11 -6.06 11.01
C ARG A 34 10.39 -6.64 10.40
N PRO A 35 10.60 -6.51 9.08
CA PRO A 35 11.84 -6.98 8.47
C PRO A 35 13.03 -6.17 8.97
N GLU A 36 14.21 -6.79 8.95
CA GLU A 36 15.48 -6.12 9.19
C GLU A 36 15.67 -4.96 8.21
N PHE A 37 16.26 -3.87 8.69
CA PHE A 37 16.48 -2.67 7.88
C PHE A 37 17.59 -2.93 6.85
N ILE A 38 17.30 -2.64 5.58
CA ILE A 38 18.27 -2.68 4.48
C ILE A 38 18.48 -1.24 4.00
N PRO A 39 19.72 -0.72 3.95
CA PRO A 39 20.00 0.62 3.48
C PRO A 39 19.51 0.87 2.05
N PHE A 40 19.00 2.08 1.81
CA PHE A 40 18.52 2.49 0.49
C PHE A 40 19.68 2.84 -0.47
N PRO A 41 19.51 2.66 -1.79
CA PRO A 41 20.55 2.98 -2.78
C PRO A 41 20.66 4.48 -3.11
N TRP A 42 20.20 5.38 -2.24
CA TRP A 42 20.22 6.83 -2.44
C TRP A 42 20.50 7.56 -1.12
N GLY A 43 20.88 8.85 -1.22
CA GLY A 43 21.18 9.68 -0.06
C GLY A 43 22.29 9.08 0.80
N ASP A 44 22.08 9.06 2.12
CA ASP A 44 22.92 8.40 3.12
C ASP A 44 22.52 6.94 3.40
N GLY A 45 21.51 6.43 2.68
CA GLY A 45 20.97 5.08 2.84
C GLY A 45 20.01 4.89 4.02
N ASN A 46 19.82 5.89 4.88
CA ASN A 46 18.97 5.77 6.08
C ASN A 46 17.56 6.32 5.90
N GLN A 47 17.34 7.10 4.83
CA GLN A 47 16.09 7.81 4.57
C GLN A 47 15.29 7.18 3.42
N THR A 48 13.97 7.05 3.62
CA THR A 48 13.05 6.58 2.58
C THR A 48 12.92 7.61 1.44
N LEU A 49 12.40 7.19 0.28
CA LEU A 49 12.19 8.09 -0.87
C LEU A 49 11.18 9.22 -0.57
N PHE A 50 10.20 8.95 0.30
CA PHE A 50 9.25 9.93 0.82
C PHE A 50 9.53 10.16 2.31
N HIS A 51 10.69 10.74 2.59
CA HIS A 51 11.09 11.07 3.96
C HIS A 51 10.37 12.33 4.47
N ASN A 52 9.95 12.29 5.73
CA ASN A 52 9.35 13.42 6.43
C ASN A 52 9.86 13.40 7.87
N SER A 53 10.72 14.36 8.24
CA SER A 53 11.43 14.41 9.53
C SER A 53 10.51 14.27 10.74
N HIS A 54 9.30 14.80 10.65
CA HIS A 54 8.33 14.85 11.75
C HIS A 54 7.57 13.53 11.94
N VAL A 55 7.41 12.70 10.90
CA VAL A 55 6.56 11.48 10.99
C VAL A 55 7.27 10.20 10.58
N SER A 56 8.46 10.29 9.99
CA SER A 56 9.26 9.16 9.50
C SER A 56 10.60 9.12 10.26
N PRO A 57 10.67 8.50 11.45
CA PRO A 57 11.91 8.43 12.22
C PRO A 57 12.97 7.56 11.52
N LEU A 58 14.23 7.95 11.68
CA LEU A 58 15.39 7.13 11.31
C LEU A 58 15.53 5.91 12.24
N PRO A 59 16.37 4.93 11.91
CA PRO A 59 16.71 3.84 12.83
C PRO A 59 17.21 4.30 14.21
N THR A 60 17.73 5.53 14.29
CA THR A 60 18.24 6.16 15.51
C THR A 60 17.23 7.04 16.25
N GLY A 61 16.04 7.28 15.69
CA GLY A 61 15.00 8.16 16.27
C GLY A 61 14.48 9.23 15.30
N TYR A 62 13.65 10.15 15.82
CA TYR A 62 13.21 11.35 15.08
C TYR A 62 14.36 12.33 14.92
N GLU A 63 14.31 13.14 13.86
CA GLU A 63 15.36 14.13 13.56
C GLU A 63 15.12 15.49 14.25
N ASP A 64 13.89 15.75 14.68
CA ASP A 64 13.50 16.98 15.39
C ASP A 64 13.81 16.85 16.91
N GLU A 65 15.05 17.17 17.29
CA GLU A 65 15.43 17.66 18.62
C GLU A 65 15.75 19.16 18.57
#